data_AF-A0A7W7ZK51-F1
#
_entry.id   AF-A0A7W7ZK51-F1
#
_cell.length_a   1.000
_cell.length_b   1.000
_cell.length_c   1.000
_cell.angle_alpha   90.00
_cell.angle_beta   90.00
_cell.angle_gamma   90.00
#
_symmetry.space_group_name_H-M   'P 1'
#
loop_
_entity.id
_entity.type
_entity.pdbx_description
1 polymer ?
#
loop_
_entity_poly.entity_id
_entity_poly.type
_entity_poly.pdbx_seq_one_letter_code
_entity_poly.pdbx_strand_id
1 'polypeptide(L)' 'EYVQVLRLMETFDLSEVTHAIEDALKLGTISFDAVRHLMLCRIERRPPRLDMENYPHLPLAQVHTTQAADYMSLLVEVCA' A
#
# COMPACT_ATOMS: atom_id res chain seq x y z
N GLU A 1 -13.58 2.77 9.12
CA GLU A 1 -12.28 2.07 9.26
C GLU A 1 -12.34 0.88 10.26
N TYR A 2 -12.27 1.08 11.58
CA TYR A 2 -12.09 -0.03 12.55
C TYR A 2 -13.13 -1.17 12.46
N VAL A 3 -14.42 -0.84 12.40
CA VAL A 3 -15.50 -1.85 12.25
C VAL A 3 -15.39 -2.59 10.91
N GLN A 4 -14.94 -1.93 9.84
CA GLN A 4 -14.74 -2.58 8.54
C GLN A 4 -13.58 -3.57 8.57
N VAL A 5 -12.50 -3.26 9.31
CA VAL A 5 -11.39 -4.18 9.53
C VAL A 5 -11.84 -5.41 10.33
N LEU A 6 -12.64 -5.21 11.40
CA LEU A 6 -13.21 -6.34 12.15
C LEU A 6 -14.10 -7.23 11.27
N ARG A 7 -14.84 -6.64 10.34
CA ARG A 7 -15.67 -7.40 9.38
C ARG A 7 -14.86 -8.29 8.43
N LEU A 8 -13.58 -8.01 8.20
CA LEU A 8 -12.73 -8.92 7.42
C LEU A 8 -12.62 -10.30 8.06
N MET A 9 -12.74 -10.38 9.39
CA MET A 9 -12.71 -11.65 10.13
C MET A 9 -13.96 -12.51 9.89
N GLU A 10 -15.02 -11.97 9.27
CA GLU A 10 -16.19 -12.76 8.86
C GLU A 10 -15.86 -13.68 7.67
N THR A 11 -14.85 -13.32 6.86
CA THR A 11 -14.48 -14.03 5.62
C THR A 11 -13.06 -14.58 5.61
N PHE A 12 -12.17 -14.03 6.43
CA PHE A 12 -10.74 -14.39 6.47
C PHE A 12 -10.31 -14.80 7.87
N ASP A 13 -9.29 -15.66 7.94
CA ASP A 13 -8.72 -16.10 9.21
C ASP A 13 -8.10 -14.94 9.99
N LEU A 14 -8.26 -14.98 11.32
CA LEU A 14 -7.68 -13.97 12.23
C LEU A 14 -6.17 -13.81 12.02
N SER A 15 -5.45 -14.90 11.74
CA SER A 15 -4.01 -14.86 11.48
C SER A 15 -3.67 -14.04 10.25
N GLU A 16 -4.43 -14.18 9.16
CA GLU A 16 -4.22 -13.43 7.92
C GLU A 16 -4.54 -11.95 8.14
N VAL A 17 -5.65 -11.64 8.83
CA VAL A 17 -6.06 -10.27 9.17
C VAL A 17 -5.00 -9.59 10.03
N THR A 18 -4.48 -10.29 11.03
CA THR A 18 -3.46 -9.76 11.95
C THR A 18 -2.18 -9.41 11.21
N HIS A 19 -1.68 -10.29 10.34
CA HIS A 19 -0.49 -10.02 9.56
C HIS A 19 -0.68 -8.83 8.61
N ALA A 20 -1.84 -8.69 7.97
CA ALA A 20 -2.13 -7.55 7.09
C ALA A 20 -2.16 -6.23 7.86
N ILE A 21 -2.68 -6.23 9.09
CA ILE A 21 -2.64 -5.06 9.99
C ILE A 21 -1.20 -4.73 10.38
N GLU A 22 -0.39 -5.72 10.76
CA GLU A 22 1.02 -5.50 11.10
C GLU A 22 1.81 -4.89 9.93
N ASP A 23 1.56 -5.36 8.71
CA ASP A 23 2.23 -4.83 7.53
C ASP A 23 1.76 -3.41 7.19
N ALA A 24 0.46 -3.11 7.34
CA ALA A 24 -0.06 -1.75 7.23
C ALA A 24 0.57 -0.79 8.25
N LEU A 25 0.75 -1.25 9.49
CA LEU A 25 1.42 -0.49 10.55
C LEU A 25 2.89 -0.23 10.22
N LYS A 26 3.63 -1.24 9.73
CA LYS A 26 5.03 -1.09 9.29
C LYS A 26 5.19 -0.10 8.15
N LEU A 27 4.21 -0.05 7.23
CA LEU A 27 4.20 0.87 6.09
C LEU A 27 3.66 2.26 6.45
N GLY A 28 3.10 2.45 7.65
CA GLY A 28 2.46 3.70 8.06
C GLY A 28 1.14 3.99 7.34
N THR A 29 0.52 3.00 6.70
CA THR A 29 -0.70 3.14 5.90
C THR A 29 -1.91 2.56 6.62
N ILE A 30 -2.46 3.32 7.57
CA ILE A 30 -3.57 2.87 8.42
C ILE A 30 -4.90 3.25 7.78
N SER A 31 -5.32 2.47 6.78
CA SER A 31 -6.67 2.53 6.22
C SER A 31 -7.24 1.13 5.97
N PHE A 32 -8.56 1.01 5.94
CA PHE A 32 -9.25 -0.24 5.63
C PHE A 32 -8.81 -0.79 4.25
N ASP A 33 -8.70 0.08 3.25
CA ASP A 33 -8.31 -0.33 1.91
C ASP A 33 -6.86 -0.82 1.86
N ALA A 34 -5.95 -0.22 2.65
CA ALA A 34 -4.58 -0.69 2.78
C ALA A 34 -4.53 -2.09 3.40
N VAL A 35 -5.23 -2.31 4.52
CA VAL A 35 -5.29 -3.63 5.19
C VAL A 35 -5.90 -4.68 4.26
N ARG A 36 -7.01 -4.36 3.59
CA ARG A 36 -7.66 -5.27 2.65
C ARG A 36 -6.74 -5.62 1.48
N HIS A 37 -6.05 -4.63 0.92
CA HIS A 37 -5.15 -4.84 -0.22
C HIS A 37 -3.94 -5.69 0.16
N LEU A 38 -3.30 -5.42 1.30
CA LEU A 38 -2.17 -6.20 1.80
C LEU A 38 -2.57 -7.65 2.09
N MET A 39 -3.76 -7.86 2.67
CA MET A 39 -4.31 -9.20 2.85
C MET A 39 -4.51 -9.94 1.53
N LEU A 40 -5.16 -9.30 0.54
CA LEU A 40 -5.35 -9.91 -0.79
C LEU A 40 -4.02 -10.27 -1.44
N CYS A 41 -3.04 -9.38 -1.38
CA CYS A 41 -1.71 -9.62 -1.97
C CYS A 41 -1.02 -10.84 -1.34
N ARG A 42 -1.20 -11.04 -0.03
CA ARG A 42 -0.64 -12.20 0.69
C ARG A 42 -1.29 -13.51 0.24
N ILE A 43 -2.62 -13.54 0.15
CA ILE A 43 -3.40 -14.71 -0.26
C ILE A 43 -3.07 -15.08 -1.71
N GLU A 44 -3.07 -14.09 -2.61
CA GLU A 44 -2.81 -14.29 -4.04
C GLU A 44 -1.32 -14.49 -4.37
N ARG A 45 -0.41 -14.28 -3.40
CA ARG A 45 1.05 -14.25 -3.58
C ARG A 45 1.47 -13.31 -4.71
N ARG A 46 0.68 -12.28 -4.97
CA ARG A 46 0.99 -11.25 -5.96
C ARG A 46 1.69 -10.09 -5.27
N PRO A 47 2.73 -9.51 -5.87
CA PRO A 47 3.31 -8.29 -5.35
C PRO A 47 2.21 -7.21 -5.29
N PRO A 48 2.12 -6.40 -4.22
CA PRO A 48 1.18 -5.31 -4.11
C PRO A 48 1.50 -4.29 -5.21
N ARG A 49 0.78 -4.43 -6.33
CA ARG A 49 0.82 -3.49 -7.45
C ARG A 49 -0.42 -2.63 -7.35
N LEU A 50 -0.18 -1.33 -7.29
CA LEU A 50 -1.26 -0.35 -7.41
C LEU A 50 -1.78 -0.42 -8.84
N ASP A 51 -2.92 -1.08 -9.02
CA ASP A 51 -3.65 -1.10 -10.28
C ASP A 51 -4.53 0.15 -10.37
N MET A 52 -4.12 1.09 -11.23
CA MET A 52 -4.84 2.35 -11.45
C MET A 52 -6.18 2.12 -12.17
N GLU A 53 -6.39 0.98 -12.84
CA GLU A 53 -7.67 0.67 -13.51
C GLU A 53 -8.81 0.45 -12.50
N ASN A 54 -8.49 0.05 -11.27
CA ASN A 54 -9.47 -0.17 -10.20
C ASN A 54 -9.95 1.11 -9.50
N TYR A 55 -9.36 2.28 -9.81
CA TYR A 55 -9.70 3.56 -9.16
C TYR A 55 -10.20 4.57 -10.20
N PRO A 56 -11.45 4.43 -10.69
CA PRO A 56 -11.99 5.30 -11.75
C PRO A 56 -12.13 6.77 -11.35
N HIS A 57 -12.06 7.08 -10.05
CA HIS A 57 -12.11 8.43 -9.50
C HIS A 57 -10.72 9.05 -9.27
N LEU A 58 -9.65 8.27 -9.41
CA LEU A 58 -8.28 8.75 -9.22
C LEU A 58 -7.75 9.27 -10.56
N PRO A 59 -7.17 10.48 -10.61
CA PRO A 59 -6.53 10.96 -11.83
C PRO A 59 -5.36 10.03 -12.20
N LEU A 60 -5.22 9.74 -13.49
CA LEU A 60 -4.09 8.97 -14.00
C LEU A 60 -2.78 9.64 -13.59
N ALA A 61 -1.88 8.87 -12.96
CA ALA A 61 -0.57 9.38 -12.58
C ALA A 61 0.25 9.72 -13.83
N GLN A 62 0.38 11.01 -14.15
CA GLN A 62 1.33 11.49 -15.14
C GLN A 62 2.71 11.56 -14.51
N VAL A 63 3.46 10.46 -14.61
CA VAL A 63 4.85 10.40 -14.15
C VAL A 63 5.77 10.76 -15.31
N HIS A 64 6.63 11.76 -15.13
CA HIS A 64 7.69 12.06 -16.09
C HIS A 64 8.71 10.91 -16.14
N THR A 65 9.34 10.72 -17.29
CA THR A 65 10.46 9.77 -17.42
C THR A 65 11.56 10.15 -16.44
N THR A 66 11.95 9.18 -15.61
CA THR A 66 12.99 9.34 -14.61
C THR A 66 14.30 9.82 -15.24
N GLN A 67 14.74 11.04 -14.93
CA GLN A 67 16.09 11.52 -15.28
C GLN A 67 17.01 11.37 -14.07
N ALA A 68 18.18 10.74 -14.27
CA ALA A 68 19.14 10.53 -13.19
C ALA A 68 19.65 11.86 -12.59
N ALA A 69 19.67 12.94 -13.36
CA ALA A 69 20.09 14.26 -12.91
C ALA A 69 19.19 14.84 -11.80
N ASP A 70 17.88 14.56 -11.83
CA ASP A 70 16.92 15.10 -10.85
C ASP A 70 17.19 14.55 -9.43
N TYR A 71 17.71 13.32 -9.34
CA TYR A 71 18.06 12.66 -8.07
C TYR A 71 19.34 13.21 -7.43
N MET A 72 20.19 13.93 -8.19
CA MET A 72 21.41 14.54 -7.65
C MET A 72 21.10 15.58 -6.57
N SER A 73 19.91 16.18 -6.59
CA SER A 73 19.43 17.09 -5.54
C SER A 73 19.34 16.41 -4.16
N LEU A 74 19.03 15.11 -4.12
CA LEU A 74 18.88 14.34 -2.87
C LEU A 74 20.23 14.00 -2.22
N LEU A 75 21.33 14.06 -2.98
CA LEU A 75 22.68 13.81 -2.45
C LEU A 75 23.24 15.03 -1.70
N VAL A 76 22.61 16.20 -1.82
CA VAL A 76 23.07 17.45 -1.18
C VAL A 76 22.71 17.50 0.32
N GLU A 77 21.65 16.81 0.75
CA GLU A 77 21.20 16.82 2.16
C GLU A 77 22.03 15.90 3.09
N VAL A 78 22.94 15.07 2.56
CA VAL A 78 23.72 14.11 3.38
C VAL A 78 25.00 14.73 3.96
N CYS A 79 25.19 16.06 3.88
CA CYS A 79 26.37 16.76 4.40
C CYS A 79 26.08 17.86 5.45
N ALA A 80 25.04 17.70 6.27
CA ALA A 80 24.81 18.54 7.46
C ALA A 80 25.05 17.76 8.76
#